data_AF-A0A5M3MWA9-F1
#
_entry.id   AF-A0A5M3MWA9-F1
#
_cell.length_a   1.000
_cell.length_b   1.000
_cell.length_c   1.000
_cell.angle_alpha   90.00
_cell.angle_beta   90.00
_cell.angle_gamma   90.00
#
_symmetry.space_group_name_H-M   'P 1'
#
loop_
_entity.id
_entity.type
_entity.pdbx_description
1 polymer ?
#
loop_
_entity_poly.entity_id
_entity_poly.type
_entity_poly.pdbx_seq_one_letter_code
_entity_poly.pdbx_strand_id
1 'polypeptide(L)'
;MSSVSSRLSSSTAAAKKLVTASSPYENAKTVLLVYFVLKQSLRALRHLRARGITSTFGEFWRWVCERVLLLVLQMPSMKKKVQTEMNRAKLDIEAKLVPQGADVVRHLSLPAEGKSPEWIMEEMIKMDKDQAMSDWRHGKLSGAVYHGGDDLSRVLVAAFERYAVSNPLHPDVFPAVRKMEAEIVAMCLRMYNNPDGAGTMTSGGTESIVMAVKTYRDWARATKGITEPEMIIPATAHAAFDKGAAYMGIKVHTLPVDPRTRKVNIKRVRRAINPNTILLVGSAVNFPDGNQDDVVALGKLASSHNIGLHVDCCLGSFIMPFLERAGLSEGEDGGKKYKLEPFDFRVKGVTSISCDTHKYGFAPKGSSVIMYRDAALRRHQYYITPNWTGGVYGSPSLSGSRPGALIAGTWAAMQYMGSDGYLSSCREIVGAARAIANTIADSIPELDVLGNPPASVVAFTSSDPAVNILEVGDAMAKRGWHLNALSGPPAVHIACTKLTVPLVDTFVADLRDAIEDARAAPSGKGTMVALYGLGQSSAVGPSMVTELAATFIDTLYKA
;
A
#
# COMPACT_ATOMS: atom_id res chain seq x y z
N MET A 1 -35.76 61.37 10.95
CA MET A 1 -34.54 60.67 11.39
C MET A 1 -34.55 60.23 12.88
N SER A 2 -35.65 60.31 13.64
CA SER A 2 -35.65 59.95 15.08
C SER A 2 -36.23 58.56 15.42
N SER A 3 -36.87 57.83 14.49
CA SER A 3 -37.50 56.53 14.79
C SER A 3 -36.61 55.30 14.53
N VAL A 4 -35.47 55.47 13.85
CA VAL A 4 -34.51 54.39 13.55
C VAL A 4 -33.47 54.26 14.67
N SER A 5 -33.11 55.37 15.34
CA SER A 5 -32.14 55.38 16.45
C SER A 5 -32.66 54.74 17.75
N SER A 6 -33.98 54.72 17.99
CA SER A 6 -34.55 54.17 19.23
C SER A 6 -34.77 52.65 19.18
N ARG A 7 -34.87 52.06 17.97
CA ARG A 7 -35.00 50.59 17.80
C ARG A 7 -33.65 49.86 17.86
N LEU A 8 -32.55 50.55 17.58
CA LEU A 8 -31.18 50.01 17.74
C LEU A 8 -30.67 50.09 19.19
N SER A 9 -31.15 51.05 19.99
CA SER A 9 -30.77 51.14 21.41
C SER A 9 -31.55 50.15 22.30
N SER A 10 -32.80 49.80 21.93
CA SER A 10 -33.59 48.83 22.69
C SER A 10 -33.16 47.38 22.45
N SER A 11 -32.69 47.02 21.25
CA SER A 11 -32.17 45.68 20.95
C SER A 11 -30.82 45.40 21.63
N THR A 12 -29.97 46.42 21.73
CA THR A 12 -28.68 46.34 22.45
C THR A 12 -28.85 46.33 23.97
N ALA A 13 -29.85 47.02 24.50
CA ALA A 13 -30.21 46.96 25.93
C ALA A 13 -30.84 45.61 26.35
N ALA A 14 -31.68 45.01 25.49
CA ALA A 14 -32.26 43.69 25.72
C ALA A 14 -31.20 42.57 25.65
N ALA A 15 -30.27 42.66 24.70
CA ALA A 15 -29.13 41.74 24.61
C ALA A 15 -28.19 41.86 25.82
N LYS A 16 -27.91 43.09 26.29
CA LYS A 16 -27.14 43.32 27.53
C LYS A 16 -27.82 42.73 28.77
N LYS A 17 -29.15 42.87 28.90
CA LYS A 17 -29.92 42.32 30.03
C LYS A 17 -29.93 40.79 30.07
N LEU A 18 -29.96 40.12 28.91
CA LEU A 18 -29.93 38.65 28.82
C LEU A 18 -28.58 38.06 29.28
N VAL A 19 -27.48 38.75 28.98
CA VAL A 19 -26.12 38.35 29.37
C VAL A 19 -25.86 38.61 30.86
N THR A 20 -26.49 39.64 31.45
CA THR A 20 -26.38 39.93 32.90
C THR A 20 -27.33 39.12 33.78
N ALA A 21 -28.38 38.51 33.23
CA ALA A 21 -29.35 37.70 33.97
C ALA A 21 -29.00 36.21 34.05
N SER A 22 -27.98 35.78 33.30
CA SER A 22 -27.49 34.40 33.26
C SER A 22 -26.24 34.26 34.11
N SER A 23 -26.21 33.24 34.98
CA SER A 23 -25.01 32.89 35.75
C SER A 23 -23.81 32.73 34.78
N PRO A 24 -22.59 33.14 35.16
CA PRO A 24 -21.37 32.86 34.38
C PRO A 24 -21.27 31.40 33.94
N TYR A 25 -21.82 30.48 34.72
CA TYR A 25 -21.95 29.06 34.38
C TYR A 25 -22.88 28.79 33.19
N GLU A 26 -24.07 29.40 33.14
CA GLU A 26 -25.01 29.24 32.01
C GLU A 26 -24.48 29.87 30.72
N ASN A 27 -23.77 31.00 30.85
CA ASN A 27 -23.04 31.60 29.73
C ASN A 27 -21.92 30.69 29.22
N ALA A 28 -21.12 30.10 30.12
CA ALA A 28 -20.07 29.14 29.75
C ALA A 28 -20.66 27.89 29.08
N LYS A 29 -21.74 27.33 29.61
CA LYS A 29 -22.46 26.19 29.01
C LYS A 29 -22.99 26.51 27.62
N THR A 30 -23.59 27.69 27.44
CA THR A 30 -24.09 28.15 26.14
C THR A 30 -22.95 28.32 25.15
N VAL A 31 -21.84 28.93 25.55
CA VAL A 31 -20.64 29.09 24.71
C VAL A 31 -20.06 27.73 24.32
N LEU A 32 -19.97 26.76 25.24
CA LEU A 32 -19.51 25.41 24.96
C LEU A 32 -20.44 24.67 23.99
N LEU A 33 -21.75 24.81 24.16
CA LEU A 33 -22.74 24.23 23.25
C LEU A 33 -22.62 24.84 21.85
N VAL A 34 -22.54 26.17 21.74
CA VAL A 34 -22.37 26.87 20.46
C VAL A 34 -21.06 26.45 19.79
N TYR A 35 -19.96 26.37 20.54
CA TYR A 35 -18.67 25.88 20.04
C TYR A 35 -18.77 24.43 19.54
N PHE A 36 -19.43 23.55 20.30
CA PHE A 36 -19.65 22.16 19.88
C PHE A 36 -20.46 22.09 18.59
N VAL A 37 -21.61 22.77 18.53
CA VAL A 37 -22.46 22.81 17.33
C VAL A 37 -21.69 23.35 16.14
N LEU A 38 -21.00 24.48 16.28
CA LEU A 38 -20.18 25.06 15.22
C LEU A 38 -19.10 24.08 14.74
N LYS A 39 -18.39 23.41 15.66
CA LYS A 39 -17.37 22.41 15.33
C LYS A 39 -17.97 21.25 14.52
N GLN A 40 -19.13 20.73 14.92
CA GLN A 40 -19.78 19.64 14.19
C GLN A 40 -20.36 20.10 12.85
N SER A 41 -20.97 21.28 12.78
CA SER A 41 -21.45 21.87 11.53
C SER A 41 -20.32 22.10 10.53
N LEU A 42 -19.16 22.58 10.98
CA LEU A 42 -17.98 22.73 10.13
C LEU A 42 -17.45 21.38 9.64
N ARG A 43 -17.44 20.34 10.48
CA ARG A 43 -17.06 18.98 10.08
C ARG A 43 -18.02 18.42 9.03
N ALA A 44 -19.33 18.59 9.22
CA ALA A 44 -20.35 18.19 8.26
C ALA A 44 -20.19 18.94 6.93
N LEU A 45 -20.00 20.27 6.97
CA LEU A 45 -19.80 21.09 5.78
C LEU A 45 -18.53 20.68 5.01
N ARG A 46 -17.42 20.42 5.72
CA ARG A 46 -16.17 19.95 5.10
C ARG A 46 -16.36 18.58 4.44
N HIS A 47 -17.03 17.66 5.12
CA HIS A 47 -17.34 16.35 4.57
C HIS A 47 -18.22 16.47 3.31
N LEU A 48 -19.28 17.28 3.36
CA LEU A 48 -20.17 17.55 2.23
C LEU A 48 -19.42 18.18 1.04
N ARG A 49 -18.52 19.13 1.30
CA ARG A 49 -17.70 19.76 0.27
C ARG A 49 -16.76 18.76 -0.41
N ALA A 50 -16.16 17.88 0.38
CA ALA A 50 -15.22 16.87 -0.11
C ALA A 50 -15.92 15.77 -0.93
N ARG A 51 -17.00 15.19 -0.37
CA ARG A 51 -17.71 14.03 -0.93
C ARG A 51 -18.81 14.40 -1.92
N GLY A 52 -19.47 15.53 -1.73
CA GLY A 52 -20.69 15.91 -2.44
C GLY A 52 -21.95 15.32 -1.80
N ILE A 53 -23.11 15.91 -2.11
CA ILE A 53 -24.40 15.57 -1.47
C ILE A 53 -24.77 14.10 -1.67
N THR A 54 -24.67 13.60 -2.91
CA THR A 54 -25.05 12.23 -3.26
C THR A 54 -24.17 11.19 -2.56
N SER A 55 -22.85 11.38 -2.58
CA SER A 55 -21.92 10.47 -1.91
C SER A 55 -22.06 10.52 -0.38
N THR A 56 -22.24 11.71 0.21
CA THR A 56 -22.48 11.83 1.66
C THR A 56 -23.77 11.10 2.08
N PHE A 57 -24.86 11.26 1.32
CA PHE A 57 -26.11 10.53 1.63
C PHE A 57 -25.92 9.02 1.50
N GLY A 58 -25.25 8.54 0.45
CA GLY A 58 -24.98 7.11 0.27
C GLY A 58 -24.03 6.52 1.31
N GLU A 59 -23.06 7.29 1.82
CA GLU A 59 -22.18 6.91 2.94
C GLU A 59 -22.97 6.87 4.25
N PHE A 60 -23.81 7.87 4.51
CA PHE A 60 -24.68 7.89 5.68
C PHE A 60 -25.67 6.73 5.68
N TRP A 61 -26.31 6.44 4.55
CA TRP A 61 -27.21 5.30 4.40
C TRP A 61 -26.50 3.98 4.64
N ARG A 62 -25.31 3.77 4.05
CA ARG A 62 -24.49 2.57 4.32
C ARG A 62 -24.14 2.44 5.80
N TRP A 63 -23.76 3.53 6.46
CA TRP A 63 -23.47 3.54 7.89
C TRP A 63 -24.71 3.17 8.72
N VAL A 64 -25.90 3.69 8.37
CA VAL A 64 -27.15 3.30 9.02
C VAL A 64 -27.44 1.81 8.82
N CYS A 65 -27.35 1.31 7.58
CA CYS A 65 -27.55 -0.10 7.26
C CYS A 65 -26.58 -1.01 8.03
N GLU A 66 -25.30 -0.66 8.06
CA GLU A 66 -24.27 -1.36 8.82
C GLU A 66 -24.62 -1.41 10.31
N ARG A 67 -25.03 -0.27 10.88
CA ARG A 67 -25.39 -0.20 12.31
C ARG A 67 -26.62 -1.04 12.64
N VAL A 68 -27.64 -0.99 11.80
CA VAL A 68 -28.86 -1.81 11.94
C VAL A 68 -28.51 -3.30 11.82
N LEU A 69 -27.73 -3.68 10.82
CA LEU A 69 -27.32 -5.07 10.63
C LEU A 69 -26.45 -5.58 11.78
N LEU A 70 -25.51 -4.77 12.30
CA LEU A 70 -24.72 -5.14 13.48
C LEU A 70 -25.60 -5.39 14.70
N LEU A 71 -26.67 -4.61 14.89
CA LEU A 71 -27.65 -4.87 15.95
C LEU A 71 -28.44 -6.17 15.71
N VAL A 72 -28.82 -6.45 14.47
CA VAL A 72 -29.47 -7.71 14.07
C VAL A 72 -28.54 -8.91 14.32
N LEU A 73 -27.24 -8.79 14.02
CA LEU A 73 -26.24 -9.83 14.27
C LEU A 73 -25.99 -10.09 15.76
N GLN A 74 -26.31 -9.14 16.64
CA GLN A 74 -26.24 -9.34 18.09
C GLN A 74 -27.38 -10.20 18.64
N MET A 75 -28.43 -10.48 17.86
CA MET A 75 -29.50 -11.39 18.28
C MET A 75 -28.94 -12.81 18.51
N PRO A 76 -29.35 -13.52 19.59
CA PRO A 76 -28.74 -14.80 19.97
C PRO A 76 -28.73 -15.86 18.87
N SER A 77 -29.82 -15.99 18.10
CA SER A 77 -29.93 -16.95 16.99
C SER A 77 -28.98 -16.63 15.84
N MET A 78 -28.85 -15.36 15.48
CA MET A 78 -27.95 -14.91 14.42
C MET A 78 -26.48 -15.01 14.86
N LYS A 79 -26.18 -14.60 16.09
CA LYS A 79 -24.84 -14.75 16.68
C LYS A 79 -24.39 -16.21 16.67
N LYS A 80 -25.26 -17.14 17.04
CA LYS A 80 -24.97 -18.59 16.97
C LYS A 80 -24.67 -19.04 15.54
N LYS A 81 -25.46 -18.60 14.57
CA LYS A 81 -25.25 -18.94 13.14
C LYS A 81 -23.93 -18.39 12.61
N VAL A 82 -23.61 -17.12 12.87
CA VAL A 82 -22.33 -16.50 12.49
C VAL A 82 -21.17 -17.25 13.13
N GLN A 83 -21.25 -17.57 14.42
CA GLN A 83 -20.20 -18.33 15.10
C GLN A 83 -19.98 -19.71 14.46
N THR A 84 -21.04 -20.41 14.08
CA THR A 84 -20.92 -21.71 13.39
C THR A 84 -20.19 -21.56 12.05
N GLU A 85 -20.56 -20.58 11.23
CA GLU A 85 -19.89 -20.34 9.95
C GLU A 85 -18.44 -19.87 10.12
N MET A 86 -18.16 -19.00 11.08
CA MET A 86 -16.79 -18.56 11.41
C MET A 86 -15.92 -19.72 11.91
N ASN A 87 -16.48 -20.60 12.76
CA ASN A 87 -15.76 -21.79 13.23
C ASN A 87 -15.46 -22.75 12.07
N ARG A 88 -16.41 -22.93 11.14
CA ARG A 88 -16.19 -23.75 9.95
C ARG A 88 -15.09 -23.16 9.07
N ALA A 89 -15.17 -21.85 8.77
CA ALA A 89 -14.15 -21.17 7.99
C ALA A 89 -12.77 -21.23 8.67
N LYS A 90 -12.72 -21.11 10.00
CA LYS A 90 -11.49 -21.31 10.78
C LYS A 90 -10.91 -22.71 10.56
N LEU A 91 -11.71 -23.76 10.69
CA LEU A 91 -11.26 -25.14 10.48
C LEU A 91 -10.76 -25.35 9.04
N ASP A 92 -11.45 -24.79 8.04
CA ASP A 92 -11.05 -24.87 6.64
C ASP A 92 -9.71 -24.13 6.38
N ILE A 93 -9.49 -22.98 7.03
CA ILE A 93 -8.23 -22.23 6.96
C ILE A 93 -7.10 -23.03 7.63
N GLU A 94 -7.33 -23.55 8.84
CA GLU A 94 -6.35 -24.35 9.58
C GLU A 94 -5.95 -25.61 8.79
N ALA A 95 -6.92 -26.32 8.20
CA ALA A 95 -6.67 -27.50 7.40
C ALA A 95 -5.82 -27.23 6.14
N LYS A 96 -5.87 -26.01 5.60
CA LYS A 96 -5.09 -25.61 4.42
C LYS A 96 -3.68 -25.11 4.75
N LEU A 97 -3.51 -24.43 5.88
CA LEU A 97 -2.26 -23.72 6.20
C LEU A 97 -1.35 -24.47 7.16
N VAL A 98 -1.91 -25.25 8.09
CA VAL A 98 -1.14 -25.90 9.13
C VAL A 98 -0.94 -27.35 8.71
N PRO A 99 0.30 -27.80 8.45
CA PRO A 99 0.57 -29.20 8.14
C PRO A 99 -0.02 -30.12 9.23
N GLN A 100 -0.84 -31.07 8.80
CA GLN A 100 -1.49 -32.06 9.66
C GLN A 100 -0.95 -33.45 9.33
N GLY A 101 -0.90 -34.33 10.34
CA GLY A 101 -0.49 -35.72 10.16
C GLY A 101 0.40 -36.19 11.30
N ALA A 102 0.47 -37.51 11.49
CA ALA A 102 1.36 -38.11 12.49
C ALA A 102 2.85 -37.96 12.10
N ASP A 103 3.13 -37.80 10.81
CA ASP A 103 4.50 -37.70 10.26
C ASP A 103 5.07 -36.27 10.29
N VAL A 104 4.23 -35.27 10.59
CA VAL A 104 4.65 -33.87 10.73
C VAL A 104 5.33 -33.69 12.08
N VAL A 105 6.63 -33.45 12.06
CA VAL A 105 7.41 -33.18 13.27
C VAL A 105 7.24 -31.71 13.65
N ARG A 106 6.86 -31.45 14.91
CA ARG A 106 6.67 -30.11 15.46
C ARG A 106 7.66 -29.84 16.58
N HIS A 107 8.50 -28.82 16.41
CA HIS A 107 9.47 -28.39 17.43
C HIS A 107 8.86 -27.32 18.34
N LEU A 108 8.08 -27.76 19.33
CA LEU A 108 7.30 -26.88 20.23
C LEU A 108 8.05 -26.43 21.49
N SER A 109 9.24 -26.98 21.73
CA SER A 109 10.11 -26.62 22.84
C SER A 109 11.56 -26.60 22.38
N LEU A 110 12.42 -25.90 23.11
CA LEU A 110 13.87 -25.99 22.89
C LEU A 110 14.34 -27.45 23.06
N PRO A 111 15.25 -27.94 22.20
CA PRO A 111 15.82 -29.26 22.38
C PRO A 111 16.71 -29.28 23.63
N ALA A 112 16.78 -30.43 24.31
CA ALA A 112 17.64 -30.59 25.49
C ALA A 112 19.14 -30.40 25.16
N GLU A 113 19.53 -30.77 23.94
CA GLU A 113 20.88 -30.64 23.42
C GLU A 113 20.87 -29.91 22.07
N GLY A 114 21.94 -29.16 21.79
CA GLY A 114 22.11 -28.46 20.52
C GLY A 114 22.18 -29.43 19.34
N LYS A 115 21.53 -29.07 18.23
CA LYS A 115 21.55 -29.86 17.00
C LYS A 115 22.75 -29.50 16.13
N SER A 116 23.26 -30.47 15.37
CA SER A 116 24.38 -30.23 14.45
C SER A 116 23.94 -29.40 13.23
N PRO A 117 24.87 -28.71 12.54
CA PRO A 117 24.57 -28.01 11.31
C PRO A 117 23.91 -28.91 10.24
N GLU A 118 24.37 -30.15 10.12
CA GLU A 118 23.84 -31.13 9.16
C GLU A 118 22.39 -31.47 9.48
N TRP A 119 22.08 -31.72 10.76
CA TRP A 119 20.71 -31.95 11.21
C TRP A 119 19.81 -30.76 10.90
N ILE A 120 20.29 -29.53 11.12
CA ILE A 120 19.53 -28.30 10.82
C ILE A 120 19.23 -28.21 9.32
N MET A 121 20.20 -28.50 8.46
CA MET A 121 20.01 -28.49 7.01
C MET A 121 19.03 -29.57 6.55
N GLU A 122 19.17 -30.81 7.05
CA GLU A 122 18.25 -31.91 6.75
C GLU A 122 16.82 -31.61 7.19
N GLU A 123 16.66 -31.02 8.37
CA GLU A 123 15.34 -30.65 8.90
C GLU A 123 14.71 -29.52 8.07
N MET A 124 15.46 -28.51 7.65
CA MET A 124 14.95 -27.48 6.74
C MET A 124 14.52 -28.06 5.38
N ILE A 125 15.30 -29.01 4.82
CA ILE A 125 14.93 -29.72 3.58
C ILE A 125 13.64 -30.52 3.77
N LYS A 126 13.43 -31.11 4.96
CA LYS A 126 12.19 -31.80 5.30
C LYS A 126 11.02 -30.81 5.36
N MET A 127 11.18 -29.68 6.04
CA MET A 127 10.14 -28.63 6.14
C MET A 127 9.73 -28.08 4.76
N ASP A 128 10.68 -27.91 3.85
CA ASP A 128 10.42 -27.49 2.46
C ASP A 128 9.56 -28.51 1.69
N LYS A 129 9.67 -29.80 2.01
CA LYS A 129 8.87 -30.89 1.39
C LYS A 129 7.50 -31.08 2.04
N ASP A 130 7.43 -30.96 3.36
CA ASP A 130 6.20 -31.14 4.13
C ASP A 130 5.17 -30.02 3.85
N GLN A 131 5.64 -28.90 3.30
CA GLN A 131 4.80 -27.80 2.85
C GLN A 131 4.61 -27.86 1.34
N ALA A 132 3.36 -27.68 0.88
CA ALA A 132 3.05 -27.50 -0.53
C ALA A 132 3.56 -26.12 -1.01
N MET A 133 4.88 -25.97 -1.13
CA MET A 133 5.50 -24.76 -1.64
C MET A 133 5.20 -24.63 -3.13
N SER A 134 4.58 -23.52 -3.52
CA SER A 134 4.48 -23.16 -4.93
C SER A 134 5.90 -22.97 -5.47
N ASP A 135 6.28 -23.74 -6.50
CA ASP A 135 7.62 -23.63 -7.07
C ASP A 135 7.76 -22.30 -7.83
N TRP A 136 8.26 -21.30 -7.13
CA TRP A 136 8.44 -19.94 -7.63
C TRP A 136 9.41 -19.88 -8.82
N ARG A 137 10.29 -20.88 -8.98
CA ARG A 137 11.27 -20.92 -10.08
C ARG A 137 10.62 -21.08 -11.44
N HIS A 138 9.42 -21.66 -11.49
CA HIS A 138 8.64 -21.79 -12.72
C HIS A 138 7.97 -20.48 -13.17
N GLY A 139 8.16 -19.35 -12.48
CA GLY A 139 7.76 -18.03 -12.96
C GLY A 139 6.25 -17.75 -13.05
N LYS A 140 5.41 -18.68 -12.57
CA LYS A 140 3.94 -18.54 -12.53
C LYS A 140 3.39 -17.74 -11.33
N LEU A 141 4.27 -17.04 -10.59
CA LEU A 141 3.87 -16.19 -9.46
C LEU A 141 3.79 -14.72 -9.87
N SER A 142 2.65 -14.08 -9.61
CA SER A 142 2.49 -12.63 -9.79
C SER A 142 3.29 -11.87 -8.74
N GLY A 143 4.35 -11.17 -9.17
CA GLY A 143 5.29 -10.52 -8.25
C GLY A 143 6.05 -11.54 -7.40
N ALA A 144 5.92 -11.45 -6.08
CA ALA A 144 6.59 -12.29 -5.07
C ALA A 144 8.14 -12.34 -5.17
N VAL A 145 8.69 -13.00 -6.19
CA VAL A 145 10.11 -13.14 -6.52
C VAL A 145 10.43 -12.34 -7.78
N TYR A 146 11.31 -11.35 -7.67
CA TYR A 146 11.50 -10.33 -8.71
C TYR A 146 12.62 -10.64 -9.72
N HIS A 147 13.69 -11.32 -9.28
CA HIS A 147 14.82 -11.73 -10.14
C HIS A 147 14.89 -13.25 -10.32
N GLY A 148 15.14 -13.98 -9.23
CA GLY A 148 15.13 -15.45 -9.20
C GLY A 148 16.35 -16.16 -9.82
N GLY A 149 17.24 -15.43 -10.49
CA GLY A 149 18.48 -15.98 -11.05
C GLY A 149 19.51 -16.42 -10.00
N ASP A 150 20.21 -17.52 -10.27
CA ASP A 150 21.24 -18.11 -9.39
C ASP A 150 22.51 -17.24 -9.30
N ASP A 151 22.81 -16.47 -10.34
CA ASP A 151 23.94 -15.55 -10.42
C ASP A 151 23.85 -14.43 -9.37
N LEU A 152 22.73 -13.70 -9.34
CA LEU A 152 22.48 -12.68 -8.33
C LEU A 152 22.33 -13.31 -6.95
N SER A 153 21.69 -14.48 -6.84
CA SER A 153 21.50 -15.17 -5.56
C SER A 153 22.85 -15.48 -4.89
N ARG A 154 23.87 -15.91 -5.65
CA ARG A 154 25.22 -16.12 -5.12
C ARG A 154 25.85 -14.83 -4.60
N VAL A 155 25.66 -13.71 -5.30
CA VAL A 155 26.15 -12.40 -4.85
C VAL A 155 25.49 -11.99 -3.52
N LEU A 156 24.18 -12.18 -3.40
CA LEU A 156 23.43 -11.87 -2.18
C LEU A 156 23.88 -12.73 -0.99
N VAL A 157 24.03 -14.04 -1.19
CA VAL A 157 24.49 -14.97 -0.14
C VAL A 157 25.90 -14.62 0.33
N ALA A 158 26.82 -14.31 -0.58
CA ALA A 158 28.18 -13.89 -0.22
C ALA A 158 28.19 -12.60 0.62
N ALA A 159 27.31 -11.63 0.29
CA ALA A 159 27.15 -10.42 1.08
C ALA A 159 26.56 -10.72 2.48
N PHE A 160 25.61 -11.66 2.57
CA PHE A 160 25.02 -12.07 3.84
C PHE A 160 26.03 -12.74 4.75
N GLU A 161 26.76 -13.72 4.24
CA GLU A 161 27.79 -14.44 4.99
C GLU A 161 28.83 -13.46 5.57
N ARG A 162 29.28 -12.49 4.76
CA ARG A 162 30.29 -11.52 5.18
C ARG A 162 29.80 -10.52 6.24
N TYR A 163 28.50 -10.23 6.29
CA TYR A 163 27.93 -9.19 7.16
C TYR A 163 26.85 -9.72 8.12
N ALA A 164 26.81 -11.03 8.36
CA ALA A 164 25.74 -11.73 9.10
C ALA A 164 25.46 -11.14 10.49
N VAL A 165 26.51 -10.73 11.21
CA VAL A 165 26.43 -10.19 12.58
C VAL A 165 26.38 -8.66 12.65
N SER A 166 26.38 -7.98 11.50
CA SER A 166 26.48 -6.52 11.48
C SER A 166 25.17 -5.84 11.88
N ASN A 167 25.27 -4.81 12.71
CA ASN A 167 24.14 -4.03 13.20
C ASN A 167 24.43 -2.53 13.03
N PRO A 168 23.74 -1.81 12.13
CA PRO A 168 23.99 -0.39 11.86
C PRO A 168 23.58 0.54 13.00
N LEU A 169 23.01 0.02 14.11
CA LEU A 169 22.90 0.76 15.38
C LEU A 169 24.27 1.16 15.95
N HIS A 170 25.32 0.40 15.63
CA HIS A 170 26.70 0.63 16.07
C HIS A 170 27.58 1.03 14.87
N PRO A 171 27.44 2.26 14.33
CA PRO A 171 28.14 2.68 13.11
C PRO A 171 29.67 2.82 13.29
N ASP A 172 30.14 2.93 14.52
CA ASP A 172 31.54 2.89 14.93
C ASP A 172 32.13 1.46 14.84
N VAL A 173 31.32 0.45 15.17
CA VAL A 173 31.70 -0.96 15.06
C VAL A 173 31.55 -1.47 13.62
N PHE A 174 30.50 -1.04 12.90
CA PHE A 174 30.19 -1.48 11.53
C PHE A 174 30.20 -0.33 10.51
N PRO A 175 31.33 0.40 10.33
CA PRO A 175 31.38 1.59 9.48
C PRO A 175 31.15 1.28 8.00
N ALA A 176 31.51 0.08 7.55
CA ALA A 176 31.27 -0.37 6.17
C ALA A 176 29.77 -0.47 5.85
N VAL A 177 28.96 -1.04 6.75
CA VAL A 177 27.51 -1.17 6.56
C VAL A 177 26.85 0.21 6.60
N ARG A 178 27.29 1.09 7.51
CA ARG A 178 26.86 2.49 7.51
C ARG A 178 27.17 3.17 6.17
N LYS A 179 28.35 2.92 5.60
CA LYS A 179 28.76 3.44 4.29
C LYS A 179 27.82 2.95 3.18
N MET A 180 27.61 1.64 3.10
CA MET A 180 26.71 1.01 2.13
C MET A 180 25.29 1.58 2.21
N GLU A 181 24.74 1.74 3.42
CA GLU A 181 23.40 2.31 3.64
C GLU A 181 23.28 3.73 3.04
N ALA A 182 24.27 4.58 3.25
CA ALA A 182 24.24 5.93 2.69
C ALA A 182 24.42 5.94 1.17
N GLU A 183 25.25 5.06 0.62
CA GLU A 183 25.44 4.93 -0.83
C GLU A 183 24.17 4.44 -1.52
N ILE A 184 23.45 3.48 -0.92
CA ILE A 184 22.14 3.02 -1.41
C ILE A 184 21.17 4.22 -1.50
N VAL A 185 21.02 4.98 -0.42
CA VAL A 185 20.15 6.16 -0.39
C VAL A 185 20.57 7.19 -1.44
N ALA A 186 21.88 7.45 -1.60
CA ALA A 186 22.39 8.39 -2.58
C ALA A 186 22.15 7.92 -4.04
N MET A 187 22.31 6.63 -4.32
CA MET A 187 22.01 6.04 -5.63
C MET A 187 20.51 6.17 -5.95
N CYS A 188 19.62 5.86 -5.01
CA CYS A 188 18.18 6.07 -5.19
C CYS A 188 17.85 7.55 -5.41
N LEU A 189 18.40 8.46 -4.60
CA LEU A 189 18.17 9.91 -4.76
C LEU A 189 18.57 10.42 -6.15
N ARG A 190 19.72 9.97 -6.69
CA ARG A 190 20.14 10.29 -8.07
C ARG A 190 19.18 9.71 -9.11
N MET A 191 18.78 8.46 -8.93
CA MET A 191 17.85 7.77 -9.83
C MET A 191 16.49 8.49 -9.93
N TYR A 192 16.03 9.11 -8.83
CA TYR A 192 14.81 9.92 -8.78
C TYR A 192 15.05 11.43 -8.94
N ASN A 193 16.18 11.83 -9.53
CA ASN A 193 16.49 13.21 -9.91
C ASN A 193 16.56 14.21 -8.73
N ASN A 194 17.10 13.79 -7.59
CA ASN A 194 17.32 14.67 -6.43
C ASN A 194 18.64 14.36 -5.69
N PRO A 195 19.82 14.58 -6.30
CA PRO A 195 21.12 14.25 -5.70
C PRO A 195 21.38 14.95 -4.36
N ASP A 196 20.80 16.13 -4.15
CA ASP A 196 20.94 16.93 -2.92
C ASP A 196 19.83 16.67 -1.89
N GLY A 197 18.96 15.70 -2.19
CA GLY A 197 17.91 15.27 -1.28
C GLY A 197 18.43 14.51 -0.07
N ALA A 198 17.50 13.94 0.69
CA ALA A 198 17.85 13.17 1.87
C ALA A 198 16.94 11.96 2.01
N GLY A 199 17.44 10.87 2.60
CA GLY A 199 16.62 9.69 2.85
C GLY A 199 17.20 8.80 3.94
N THR A 200 16.54 7.65 4.13
CA THR A 200 17.00 6.55 4.99
C THR A 200 16.56 5.22 4.36
N MET A 201 17.30 4.15 4.63
CA MET A 201 16.76 2.82 4.38
C MET A 201 15.67 2.47 5.40
N THR A 202 14.83 1.52 5.03
CA THR A 202 13.77 0.93 5.86
C THR A 202 13.68 -0.57 5.55
N SER A 203 12.93 -1.32 6.37
CA SER A 203 12.72 -2.76 6.19
C SER A 203 11.81 -3.13 5.00
N GLY A 204 11.16 -2.15 4.38
CA GLY A 204 10.24 -2.39 3.26
C GLY A 204 9.32 -1.20 2.99
N GLY A 205 8.57 -1.27 1.91
CA GLY A 205 7.69 -0.17 1.47
C GLY A 205 6.65 0.24 2.51
N THR A 206 6.15 -0.71 3.30
CA THR A 206 5.25 -0.40 4.42
C THR A 206 5.92 0.51 5.45
N GLU A 207 7.15 0.21 5.88
CA GLU A 207 7.87 1.09 6.82
C GLU A 207 8.17 2.44 6.15
N SER A 208 8.58 2.47 4.88
CA SER A 208 8.78 3.74 4.15
C SER A 208 7.54 4.63 4.14
N ILE A 209 6.36 4.07 3.84
CA ILE A 209 5.09 4.79 3.85
C ILE A 209 4.72 5.25 5.27
N VAL A 210 4.82 4.37 6.26
CA VAL A 210 4.50 4.71 7.67
C VAL A 210 5.43 5.81 8.18
N MET A 211 6.73 5.76 7.85
CA MET A 211 7.69 6.80 8.22
C MET A 211 7.41 8.12 7.49
N ALA A 212 6.97 8.11 6.23
CA ALA A 212 6.50 9.31 5.55
C ALA A 212 5.28 9.92 6.27
N VAL A 213 4.28 9.10 6.59
CA VAL A 213 3.07 9.51 7.31
C VAL A 213 3.41 10.13 8.68
N LYS A 214 4.28 9.49 9.47
CA LYS A 214 4.82 10.05 10.73
C LYS A 214 5.52 11.39 10.49
N THR A 215 6.38 11.46 9.47
CA THR A 215 7.17 12.66 9.16
C THR A 215 6.26 13.85 8.86
N TYR A 216 5.24 13.69 8.02
CA TYR A 216 4.32 14.77 7.70
C TYR A 216 3.45 15.18 8.89
N ARG A 217 3.06 14.24 9.76
CA ARG A 217 2.37 14.56 11.00
C ARG A 217 3.21 15.46 11.90
N ASP A 218 4.47 15.07 12.12
CA ASP A 218 5.36 15.77 13.04
C ASP A 218 5.82 17.11 12.45
N TRP A 219 6.09 17.16 11.15
CA TRP A 219 6.35 18.39 10.40
C TRP A 219 5.18 19.37 10.50
N ALA A 220 3.96 18.92 10.22
CA ALA A 220 2.78 19.79 10.25
C ALA A 220 2.45 20.28 11.66
N ARG A 221 2.67 19.44 12.68
CA ARG A 221 2.56 19.86 14.08
C ARG A 221 3.57 20.95 14.41
N ALA A 222 4.84 20.73 14.08
CA ALA A 222 5.94 21.65 14.42
C ALA A 222 5.88 22.98 13.66
N THR A 223 5.51 22.95 12.38
CA THR A 223 5.59 24.13 11.50
C THR A 223 4.25 24.84 11.28
N LYS A 224 3.12 24.17 11.56
CA LYS A 224 1.77 24.70 11.31
C LYS A 224 0.81 24.57 12.49
N GLY A 225 1.21 23.92 13.59
CA GLY A 225 0.35 23.73 14.76
C GLY A 225 -0.84 22.78 14.54
N ILE A 226 -0.83 21.92 13.52
CA ILE A 226 -1.94 21.00 13.23
C ILE A 226 -1.95 19.85 14.25
N THR A 227 -3.08 19.68 14.95
CA THR A 227 -3.27 18.65 16.00
C THR A 227 -4.30 17.56 15.64
N GLU A 228 -5.21 17.82 14.70
CA GLU A 228 -6.16 16.83 14.13
C GLU A 228 -5.80 16.56 12.65
N PRO A 229 -4.64 15.93 12.34
CA PRO A 229 -4.12 15.82 10.97
C PRO A 229 -5.00 14.96 10.05
N GLU A 230 -5.07 15.35 8.78
CA GLU A 230 -5.82 14.64 7.74
C GLU A 230 -4.95 14.40 6.49
N MET A 231 -5.13 13.27 5.81
CA MET A 231 -4.48 12.97 4.53
C MET A 231 -5.48 12.57 3.45
N ILE A 232 -5.15 12.83 2.19
CA ILE A 232 -6.02 12.53 1.04
C ILE A 232 -5.30 11.56 0.12
N ILE A 233 -5.93 10.42 -0.13
CA ILE A 233 -5.36 9.33 -0.92
C ILE A 233 -6.35 8.86 -2.01
N PRO A 234 -5.87 8.45 -3.20
CA PRO A 234 -6.67 7.67 -4.14
C PRO A 234 -7.10 6.33 -3.54
N ALA A 235 -8.23 5.78 -3.99
CA ALA A 235 -8.70 4.44 -3.59
C ALA A 235 -7.76 3.30 -4.02
N THR A 236 -6.84 3.57 -4.94
CA THR A 236 -5.80 2.65 -5.41
C THR A 236 -4.49 2.75 -4.61
N ALA A 237 -4.38 3.70 -3.67
CA ALA A 237 -3.20 3.84 -2.83
C ALA A 237 -3.02 2.60 -1.94
N HIS A 238 -1.76 2.30 -1.59
CA HIS A 238 -1.43 1.09 -0.83
C HIS A 238 -2.05 1.11 0.59
N ALA A 239 -2.50 -0.06 1.07
CA ALA A 239 -3.10 -0.20 2.42
C ALA A 239 -2.18 0.22 3.58
N ALA A 240 -0.87 0.37 3.33
CA ALA A 240 0.07 0.90 4.31
C ALA A 240 -0.23 2.35 4.72
N PHE A 241 -0.92 3.13 3.88
CA PHE A 241 -1.40 4.46 4.24
C PHE A 241 -2.44 4.38 5.36
N ASP A 242 -3.46 3.52 5.23
CA ASP A 242 -4.45 3.29 6.28
C ASP A 242 -3.80 2.73 7.55
N LYS A 243 -2.84 1.81 7.42
CA LYS A 243 -2.05 1.29 8.56
C LYS A 243 -1.28 2.40 9.28
N GLY A 244 -0.56 3.25 8.54
CA GLY A 244 0.18 4.38 9.10
C GLY A 244 -0.75 5.40 9.76
N ALA A 245 -1.90 5.68 9.16
CA ALA A 245 -2.91 6.55 9.75
C ALA A 245 -3.51 5.98 11.05
N ALA A 246 -3.78 4.67 11.09
CA ALA A 246 -4.25 3.99 12.29
C ALA A 246 -3.22 4.09 13.43
N TYR A 247 -1.93 3.88 13.15
CA TYR A 247 -0.87 3.98 14.16
C TYR A 247 -0.62 5.41 14.62
N MET A 248 -0.81 6.41 13.75
CA MET A 248 -0.41 7.79 14.01
C MET A 248 -1.57 8.73 14.37
N GLY A 249 -2.81 8.24 14.35
CA GLY A 249 -4.02 9.03 14.65
C GLY A 249 -4.34 10.06 13.56
N ILE A 250 -4.24 9.68 12.29
CA ILE A 250 -4.48 10.57 11.14
C ILE A 250 -5.78 10.16 10.46
N LYS A 251 -6.62 11.14 10.11
CA LYS A 251 -7.84 10.87 9.36
C LYS A 251 -7.54 10.71 7.87
N VAL A 252 -8.05 9.65 7.26
CA VAL A 252 -7.87 9.35 5.83
C VAL A 252 -9.09 9.76 5.02
N HIS A 253 -8.86 10.47 3.92
CA HIS A 253 -9.86 10.74 2.89
C HIS A 253 -9.53 9.95 1.63
N THR A 254 -10.08 8.75 1.55
CA THR A 254 -9.98 7.89 0.37
C THR A 254 -10.94 8.36 -0.70
N LEU A 255 -10.42 8.77 -1.86
CA LEU A 255 -11.19 9.26 -2.99
C LEU A 255 -11.26 8.21 -4.10
N PRO A 256 -12.44 7.97 -4.69
CA PRO A 256 -12.57 7.01 -5.78
C PRO A 256 -11.77 7.45 -7.01
N VAL A 257 -11.27 6.46 -7.74
CA VAL A 257 -10.67 6.66 -9.07
C VAL A 257 -11.72 6.54 -10.15
N ASP A 258 -11.46 7.14 -11.30
CA ASP A 258 -12.29 6.96 -12.48
C ASP A 258 -12.27 5.49 -12.94
N PRO A 259 -13.42 4.85 -13.23
CA PRO A 259 -13.46 3.41 -13.54
C PRO A 259 -12.64 3.02 -14.76
N ARG A 260 -12.51 3.92 -15.75
CA ARG A 260 -11.84 3.64 -17.03
C ARG A 260 -10.38 4.04 -17.00
N THR A 261 -10.10 5.29 -16.63
CA THR A 261 -8.72 5.83 -16.63
C THR A 261 -7.95 5.44 -15.37
N ARG A 262 -8.64 4.94 -14.34
CA ARG A 262 -8.07 4.53 -13.04
C ARG A 262 -7.34 5.64 -12.28
N LYS A 263 -7.52 6.91 -12.69
CA LYS A 263 -6.92 8.08 -12.05
C LYS A 263 -7.88 8.76 -11.08
N VAL A 264 -7.33 9.32 -10.02
CA VAL A 264 -8.11 10.15 -9.08
C VAL A 264 -8.56 11.47 -9.74
N ASN A 265 -9.77 11.91 -9.42
CA ASN A 265 -10.26 13.19 -9.92
C ASN A 265 -9.62 14.37 -9.15
N ILE A 266 -8.74 15.12 -9.82
CA ILE A 266 -8.01 16.27 -9.24
C ILE A 266 -8.94 17.35 -8.69
N LYS A 267 -10.11 17.58 -9.30
CA LYS A 267 -11.10 18.55 -8.77
C LYS A 267 -11.68 18.06 -7.43
N ARG A 268 -11.85 16.75 -7.24
CA ARG A 268 -12.29 16.16 -5.96
C ARG A 268 -11.18 16.29 -4.91
N VAL A 269 -9.93 16.02 -5.26
CA VAL A 269 -8.77 16.22 -4.38
C VAL A 269 -8.75 17.66 -3.86
N ARG A 270 -8.83 18.65 -4.77
CA ARG A 270 -8.85 20.07 -4.40
C ARG A 270 -10.00 20.43 -3.43
N ARG A 271 -11.18 19.81 -3.57
CA ARG A 271 -12.32 20.08 -2.67
C ARG A 271 -12.15 19.44 -1.29
N ALA A 272 -11.42 18.34 -1.19
CA ALA A 272 -11.15 17.65 0.06
C ALA A 272 -10.07 18.32 0.92
N ILE A 273 -9.18 19.10 0.30
CA ILE A 273 -8.15 19.88 1.02
C ILE A 273 -8.82 20.86 2.00
N ASN A 274 -8.34 20.87 3.23
CA ASN A 274 -8.79 21.74 4.31
C ASN A 274 -7.61 22.12 5.24
N PRO A 275 -7.81 22.99 6.25
CA PRO A 275 -6.72 23.45 7.11
C PRO A 275 -5.97 22.36 7.90
N ASN A 276 -6.56 21.18 8.08
CA ASN A 276 -5.93 20.05 8.74
C ASN A 276 -5.19 19.11 7.77
N THR A 277 -5.28 19.34 6.46
CA THR A 277 -4.65 18.48 5.46
C THR A 277 -3.14 18.61 5.52
N ILE A 278 -2.43 17.51 5.79
CA ILE A 278 -0.97 17.47 5.90
C ILE A 278 -0.30 16.83 4.69
N LEU A 279 -1.01 15.93 4.00
CA LEU A 279 -0.43 15.05 3.00
C LEU A 279 -1.42 14.71 1.88
N LEU A 280 -0.96 14.84 0.63
CA LEU A 280 -1.53 14.19 -0.55
C LEU A 280 -0.67 12.98 -0.92
N VAL A 281 -1.30 11.96 -1.52
CA VAL A 281 -0.62 10.76 -2.01
C VAL A 281 -0.93 10.56 -3.49
N GLY A 282 0.06 10.13 -4.25
CA GLY A 282 -0.11 9.55 -5.59
C GLY A 282 0.82 8.35 -5.75
N SER A 283 0.47 7.43 -6.64
CA SER A 283 1.25 6.21 -6.89
C SER A 283 1.91 6.23 -8.27
N ALA A 284 3.10 5.65 -8.36
CA ALA A 284 3.89 5.55 -9.58
C ALA A 284 4.65 4.21 -9.61
N VAL A 285 4.05 3.08 -9.94
CA VAL A 285 2.62 2.82 -10.20
C VAL A 285 1.93 2.25 -8.95
N ASN A 286 0.59 2.24 -8.94
CA ASN A 286 -0.17 1.60 -7.87
C ASN A 286 -0.12 0.06 -7.95
N PHE A 287 -0.38 -0.61 -6.81
CA PHE A 287 -0.43 -2.07 -6.75
C PHE A 287 -1.66 -2.69 -7.43
N PRO A 288 -2.90 -2.21 -7.20
CA PRO A 288 -4.09 -2.88 -7.73
C PRO A 288 -4.08 -3.03 -9.25
N ASP A 289 -3.89 -1.94 -9.99
CA ASP A 289 -4.09 -1.93 -11.45
C ASP A 289 -2.89 -1.44 -12.25
N GLY A 290 -1.75 -1.18 -11.60
CA GLY A 290 -0.52 -0.82 -12.31
C GLY A 290 -0.54 0.56 -12.94
N ASN A 291 -1.55 1.38 -12.66
CA ASN A 291 -1.67 2.72 -13.23
C ASN A 291 -0.83 3.76 -12.46
N GLN A 292 -0.46 4.80 -13.20
CA GLN A 292 0.21 5.98 -12.66
C GLN A 292 -0.81 7.08 -12.35
N ASP A 293 -0.74 7.65 -11.14
CA ASP A 293 -1.51 8.84 -10.79
C ASP A 293 -0.97 10.10 -11.48
N ASP A 294 -1.80 11.13 -11.61
CA ASP A 294 -1.38 12.44 -12.12
C ASP A 294 -0.58 13.23 -11.06
N VAL A 295 0.68 12.83 -10.88
CA VAL A 295 1.61 13.42 -9.91
C VAL A 295 1.87 14.89 -10.21
N VAL A 296 1.89 15.30 -11.49
CA VAL A 296 2.07 16.70 -11.88
C VAL A 296 0.93 17.57 -11.34
N ALA A 297 -0.32 17.15 -11.52
CA ALA A 297 -1.47 17.89 -11.02
C ALA A 297 -1.57 17.85 -9.49
N LEU A 298 -1.28 16.72 -8.87
CA LEU A 298 -1.17 16.62 -7.41
C LEU A 298 -0.09 17.55 -6.87
N GLY A 299 1.07 17.62 -7.54
CA GLY A 299 2.19 18.49 -7.17
C GLY A 299 1.85 19.98 -7.24
N LYS A 300 1.06 20.39 -8.23
CA LYS A 300 0.52 21.75 -8.31
C LYS A 300 -0.38 22.08 -7.11
N LEU A 301 -1.29 21.17 -6.74
CA LEU A 301 -2.16 21.35 -5.57
C LEU A 301 -1.37 21.36 -4.26
N ALA A 302 -0.39 20.47 -4.12
CA ALA A 302 0.45 20.38 -2.92
C ALA A 302 1.22 21.67 -2.70
N SER A 303 1.86 22.17 -3.76
CA SER A 303 2.60 23.44 -3.73
C SER A 303 1.70 24.62 -3.40
N SER A 304 0.51 24.71 -4.02
CA SER A 304 -0.38 25.87 -3.83
C SER A 304 -1.01 25.95 -2.43
N HIS A 305 -1.10 24.82 -1.73
CA HIS A 305 -1.65 24.76 -0.36
C HIS A 305 -0.56 24.56 0.70
N ASN A 306 0.72 24.56 0.30
CA ASN A 306 1.86 24.27 1.17
C ASN A 306 1.66 22.96 1.95
N ILE A 307 1.24 21.87 1.30
CA ILE A 307 1.04 20.54 1.92
C ILE A 307 2.02 19.53 1.34
N GLY A 308 2.26 18.44 2.06
CA GLY A 308 3.10 17.34 1.58
C GLY A 308 2.48 16.66 0.35
N LEU A 309 3.34 16.15 -0.52
CA LEU A 309 3.00 15.17 -1.55
C LEU A 309 4.01 14.04 -1.46
N HIS A 310 3.49 12.87 -1.12
CA HIS A 310 4.25 11.63 -1.16
C HIS A 310 3.90 10.87 -2.44
N VAL A 311 4.92 10.47 -3.19
CA VAL A 311 4.76 9.57 -4.35
C VAL A 311 5.14 8.16 -3.92
N ASP A 312 4.16 7.29 -3.85
CA ASP A 312 4.39 5.87 -3.62
C ASP A 312 4.93 5.23 -4.90
N CYS A 313 6.25 5.09 -4.96
CA CYS A 313 6.95 4.38 -6.03
C CYS A 313 7.54 3.07 -5.48
N CYS A 314 6.95 2.49 -4.42
CA CYS A 314 7.41 1.23 -3.85
C CYS A 314 7.44 0.14 -4.94
N LEU A 315 6.32 -0.04 -5.65
CA LEU A 315 6.21 -1.01 -6.73
C LEU A 315 6.92 -0.55 -8.01
N GLY A 316 6.79 0.73 -8.39
CA GLY A 316 7.50 1.28 -9.56
C GLY A 316 9.01 1.16 -9.46
N SER A 317 9.56 1.19 -8.24
CA SER A 317 10.91 0.77 -7.86
C SER A 317 11.96 1.21 -8.91
N PHE A 318 12.83 0.30 -9.33
CA PHE A 318 13.87 0.52 -10.34
C PHE A 318 13.33 0.35 -11.78
N ILE A 319 12.02 0.25 -12.00
CA ILE A 319 11.41 0.24 -13.34
C ILE A 319 11.13 1.67 -13.80
N MET A 320 10.34 2.41 -13.00
CA MET A 320 9.84 3.74 -13.37
C MET A 320 10.95 4.73 -13.75
N PRO A 321 12.08 4.82 -13.02
CA PRO A 321 13.18 5.71 -13.38
C PRO A 321 13.94 5.31 -14.66
N PHE A 322 13.81 4.06 -15.11
CA PHE A 322 14.50 3.55 -16.28
C PHE A 322 13.64 3.56 -17.56
N LEU A 323 12.32 3.74 -17.46
CA LEU A 323 11.40 3.75 -18.61
C LEU A 323 11.81 4.76 -19.70
N GLU A 324 12.22 5.96 -19.32
CA GLU A 324 12.67 7.01 -20.26
C GLU A 324 13.91 6.55 -21.03
N ARG A 325 14.93 6.06 -20.32
CA ARG A 325 16.17 5.54 -20.92
C ARG A 325 15.96 4.24 -21.69
N ALA A 326 14.94 3.47 -21.34
CA ALA A 326 14.54 2.26 -22.04
C ALA A 326 13.88 2.55 -23.39
N GLY A 327 13.48 3.81 -23.66
CA GLY A 327 12.72 4.19 -24.84
C GLY A 327 11.24 3.87 -24.73
N LEU A 328 10.73 3.72 -23.50
CA LEU A 328 9.37 3.24 -23.23
C LEU A 328 8.46 4.36 -22.67
N SER A 329 8.98 5.57 -22.41
CA SER A 329 8.22 6.67 -21.79
C SER A 329 7.20 7.34 -22.70
N GLU A 330 7.48 7.46 -24.00
CA GLU A 330 6.60 8.16 -24.95
C GLU A 330 5.27 7.42 -25.17
N GLY A 331 5.23 6.15 -24.79
CA GLY A 331 4.07 5.30 -24.99
C GLY A 331 3.93 4.80 -26.43
N GLU A 332 2.85 4.07 -26.67
CA GLU A 332 2.45 3.53 -27.97
C GLU A 332 1.27 4.32 -28.55
N ASP A 333 0.98 4.12 -29.83
CA ASP A 333 -0.12 4.79 -30.55
C ASP A 333 -0.09 6.32 -30.47
N GLY A 334 1.11 6.90 -30.57
CA GLY A 334 1.33 8.35 -30.42
C GLY A 334 1.11 8.84 -28.98
N GLY A 335 1.41 8.01 -27.98
CA GLY A 335 1.29 8.32 -26.55
C GLY A 335 -0.12 8.15 -26.00
N LYS A 336 -1.02 7.48 -26.74
CA LYS A 336 -2.34 7.10 -26.23
C LYS A 336 -2.26 5.93 -25.25
N LYS A 337 -1.30 5.02 -25.44
CA LYS A 337 -1.04 3.86 -24.59
C LYS A 337 0.29 4.02 -23.84
N TYR A 338 0.35 3.59 -22.58
CA TYR A 338 1.56 3.46 -21.75
C TYR A 338 2.44 4.70 -21.55
N LYS A 339 1.93 5.89 -21.87
CA LYS A 339 2.70 7.12 -21.73
C LYS A 339 3.04 7.38 -20.26
N LEU A 340 4.32 7.60 -20.00
CA LEU A 340 4.84 7.98 -18.69
C LEU A 340 4.74 9.49 -18.50
N GLU A 341 4.11 9.92 -17.42
CA GLU A 341 4.12 11.32 -17.01
C GLU A 341 5.21 11.56 -15.94
N PRO A 342 5.72 12.79 -15.75
CA PRO A 342 6.68 13.07 -14.68
C PRO A 342 6.11 12.72 -13.29
N PHE A 343 6.89 12.00 -12.48
CA PHE A 343 6.45 11.52 -11.16
C PHE A 343 7.44 11.74 -10.02
N ASP A 344 8.70 12.04 -10.33
CA ASP A 344 9.78 12.12 -9.34
C ASP A 344 10.00 13.55 -8.83
N PHE A 345 11.15 13.81 -8.21
CA PHE A 345 11.47 15.11 -7.63
C PHE A 345 11.59 16.26 -8.66
N ARG A 346 11.62 15.97 -9.98
CA ARG A 346 11.47 16.97 -11.04
C ARG A 346 10.11 17.70 -10.93
N VAL A 347 9.09 17.04 -10.40
CA VAL A 347 7.81 17.68 -10.08
C VAL A 347 7.96 18.48 -8.79
N LYS A 348 7.97 19.81 -8.89
CA LYS A 348 8.21 20.75 -7.76
C LYS A 348 7.43 20.43 -6.48
N GLY A 349 6.18 19.97 -6.59
CA GLY A 349 5.33 19.67 -5.43
C GLY A 349 5.65 18.36 -4.70
N VAL A 350 6.36 17.42 -5.32
CA VAL A 350 6.72 16.14 -4.71
C VAL A 350 7.70 16.40 -3.57
N THR A 351 7.39 15.98 -2.35
CA THR A 351 8.25 16.23 -1.18
C THR A 351 8.81 14.96 -0.56
N SER A 352 8.27 13.80 -0.90
CA SER A 352 8.87 12.49 -0.59
C SER A 352 8.49 11.43 -1.61
N ILE A 353 9.33 10.39 -1.72
CA ILE A 353 9.14 9.23 -2.59
C ILE A 353 9.60 7.98 -1.85
N SER A 354 8.80 6.92 -1.83
CA SER A 354 9.23 5.59 -1.38
C SER A 354 9.65 4.72 -2.57
N CYS A 355 10.66 3.86 -2.39
CA CYS A 355 11.20 2.98 -3.43
C CYS A 355 11.66 1.65 -2.81
N ASP A 356 11.05 0.54 -3.20
CA ASP A 356 11.44 -0.77 -2.67
C ASP A 356 12.63 -1.33 -3.44
N THR A 357 13.79 -1.39 -2.79
CA THR A 357 14.97 -2.10 -3.31
C THR A 357 14.71 -3.61 -3.40
N HIS A 358 13.91 -4.19 -2.50
CA HIS A 358 13.60 -5.63 -2.50
C HIS A 358 12.55 -6.09 -3.54
N LYS A 359 12.12 -5.16 -4.41
CA LYS A 359 11.25 -5.41 -5.56
C LYS A 359 12.10 -5.44 -6.83
N TYR A 360 11.93 -4.47 -7.73
CA TYR A 360 12.70 -4.39 -8.98
C TYR A 360 14.12 -3.87 -8.81
N GLY A 361 14.51 -3.44 -7.60
CA GLY A 361 15.92 -3.30 -7.24
C GLY A 361 16.65 -4.64 -7.07
N PHE A 362 15.91 -5.75 -7.06
CA PHE A 362 16.40 -7.13 -6.94
C PHE A 362 17.23 -7.40 -5.68
N ALA A 363 17.13 -6.51 -4.69
CA ALA A 363 17.75 -6.69 -3.39
C ALA A 363 17.04 -7.79 -2.57
N PRO A 364 17.67 -8.29 -1.50
CA PRO A 364 17.03 -9.23 -0.60
C PRO A 364 15.76 -8.66 0.04
N LYS A 365 14.80 -9.54 0.36
CA LYS A 365 13.62 -9.18 1.15
C LYS A 365 14.03 -8.52 2.46
N GLY A 366 13.25 -7.52 2.89
CA GLY A 366 13.56 -6.72 4.06
C GLY A 366 14.33 -5.40 3.78
N SER A 367 14.31 -4.87 2.56
CA SER A 367 14.92 -3.58 2.22
C SER A 367 14.05 -2.64 1.36
N SER A 368 14.04 -1.35 1.69
CA SER A 368 13.42 -0.26 0.92
C SER A 368 14.07 1.09 1.28
N VAL A 369 13.73 2.14 0.56
CA VAL A 369 14.23 3.50 0.78
C VAL A 369 13.08 4.50 0.81
N ILE A 370 13.06 5.35 1.83
CA ILE A 370 12.25 6.57 1.86
C ILE A 370 13.15 7.77 1.57
N MET A 371 12.77 8.54 0.56
CA MET A 371 13.45 9.76 0.13
C MET A 371 12.58 10.97 0.42
N TYR A 372 13.22 12.06 0.78
CA TYR A 372 12.65 13.38 1.02
C TYR A 372 13.32 14.41 0.13
N ARG A 373 12.58 15.45 -0.22
CA ARG A 373 13.08 16.55 -1.03
C ARG A 373 14.33 17.18 -0.43
N ASP A 374 14.37 17.31 0.90
CA ASP A 374 15.50 17.89 1.62
C ASP A 374 15.70 17.26 3.01
N ALA A 375 16.85 17.56 3.61
CA ALA A 375 17.21 17.08 4.94
C ALA A 375 16.37 17.69 6.07
N ALA A 376 15.77 18.87 5.87
CA ALA A 376 14.95 19.53 6.89
C ALA A 376 13.65 18.75 7.10
N LEU A 377 12.99 18.31 6.03
CA LEU A 377 11.81 17.45 6.12
C LEU A 377 12.18 16.08 6.74
N ARG A 378 13.27 15.46 6.30
CA ARG A 378 13.74 14.17 6.85
C ARG A 378 13.97 14.20 8.37
N ARG A 379 14.39 15.34 8.95
CA ARG A 379 14.62 15.44 10.41
C ARG A 379 13.36 15.15 11.23
N HIS A 380 12.16 15.41 10.69
CA HIS A 380 10.91 15.07 11.36
C HIS A 380 10.62 13.55 11.37
N GLN A 381 11.36 12.76 10.58
CA GLN A 381 11.27 11.30 10.61
C GLN A 381 11.90 10.70 11.87
N TYR A 382 13.02 11.27 12.32
CA TYR A 382 13.83 10.70 13.38
C TYR A 382 13.07 10.58 14.69
N TYR A 383 13.52 9.63 15.52
CA TYR A 383 13.24 9.61 16.95
C TYR A 383 14.53 9.91 17.69
N ILE A 384 14.48 10.82 18.67
CA ILE A 384 15.63 11.25 19.47
C ILE A 384 15.16 11.41 20.91
N THR A 385 15.84 10.77 21.86
CA THR A 385 15.63 10.95 23.29
C THR A 385 16.97 11.21 23.99
N PRO A 386 17.22 12.45 24.48
CA PRO A 386 18.48 12.79 25.12
C PRO A 386 18.56 12.34 26.59
N ASN A 387 17.42 12.07 27.22
CA ASN A 387 17.32 11.90 28.69
C ASN A 387 17.02 10.45 29.11
N TRP A 388 17.22 9.47 28.23
CA TRP A 388 17.06 8.07 28.60
C TRP A 388 18.23 7.60 29.47
N THR A 389 17.96 6.76 30.47
CA THR A 389 18.98 6.29 31.43
C THR A 389 20.10 5.46 30.80
N GLY A 390 19.85 4.88 29.62
CA GLY A 390 20.86 4.18 28.81
C GLY A 390 21.76 5.11 27.97
N GLY A 391 21.60 6.43 28.09
CA GLY A 391 22.31 7.44 27.30
C GLY A 391 21.47 8.03 26.18
N VAL A 392 22.08 8.95 25.42
CA VAL A 392 21.43 9.58 24.26
C VAL A 392 21.10 8.52 23.22
N TYR A 393 19.82 8.39 22.87
CA TYR A 393 19.36 7.43 21.87
C TYR A 393 18.71 8.15 20.69
N GLY A 394 19.04 7.71 19.48
CA GLY A 394 18.40 8.18 18.26
C GLY A 394 18.32 7.09 17.20
N SER A 395 17.20 7.05 16.47
CA SER A 395 17.00 6.14 15.34
C SER A 395 16.51 6.89 14.10
N PRO A 396 17.03 6.54 12.90
CA PRO A 396 16.61 7.18 11.66
C PRO A 396 15.25 6.66 11.16
N SER A 397 14.87 5.43 11.52
CA SER A 397 13.62 4.77 11.15
C SER A 397 12.98 4.09 12.37
N LEU A 398 12.04 3.16 12.16
CA LEU A 398 11.26 2.53 13.23
C LEU A 398 12.12 1.67 14.17
N SER A 399 13.10 0.95 13.63
CA SER A 399 13.90 -0.03 14.39
C SER A 399 15.15 0.59 15.02
N GLY A 400 15.57 0.04 16.17
CA GLY A 400 16.90 0.24 16.76
C GLY A 400 17.93 -0.67 16.08
N SER A 401 18.11 -1.88 16.62
CA SER A 401 18.91 -2.92 15.96
C SER A 401 18.31 -3.32 14.63
N ARG A 402 19.15 -3.46 13.60
CA ARG A 402 18.75 -3.82 12.22
C ARG A 402 19.72 -4.83 11.61
N PRO A 403 19.28 -5.66 10.66
CA PRO A 403 20.15 -6.65 10.02
C PRO A 403 21.05 -5.99 8.95
N GLY A 404 22.30 -5.72 9.28
CA GLY A 404 23.27 -5.11 8.36
C GLY A 404 23.60 -5.99 7.14
N ALA A 405 23.41 -7.31 7.24
CA ALA A 405 23.47 -8.22 6.10
C ALA A 405 22.50 -7.83 4.96
N LEU A 406 21.28 -7.37 5.27
CA LEU A 406 20.31 -6.95 4.25
C LEU A 406 20.76 -5.66 3.54
N ILE A 407 21.41 -4.75 4.27
CA ILE A 407 22.00 -3.53 3.71
C ILE A 407 23.15 -3.90 2.76
N ALA A 408 24.05 -4.79 3.18
CA ALA A 408 25.15 -5.25 2.35
C ALA A 408 24.67 -5.96 1.08
N GLY A 409 23.69 -6.86 1.19
CA GLY A 409 23.08 -7.53 0.04
C GLY A 409 22.38 -6.55 -0.91
N THR A 410 21.72 -5.53 -0.38
CA THR A 410 21.10 -4.46 -1.20
C THR A 410 22.15 -3.68 -1.98
N TRP A 411 23.23 -3.26 -1.31
CA TRP A 411 24.34 -2.56 -1.96
C TRP A 411 25.00 -3.43 -3.03
N ALA A 412 25.25 -4.71 -2.71
CA ALA A 412 25.85 -5.66 -3.64
C ALA A 412 24.98 -5.86 -4.89
N ALA A 413 23.65 -6.00 -4.74
CA ALA A 413 22.73 -6.11 -5.87
C ALA A 413 22.81 -4.88 -6.78
N MET A 414 22.77 -3.67 -6.21
CA MET A 414 22.83 -2.42 -6.99
C MET A 414 24.16 -2.29 -7.75
N GLN A 415 25.27 -2.66 -7.12
CA GLN A 415 26.59 -2.63 -7.74
C GLN A 415 26.76 -3.72 -8.80
N TYR A 416 26.21 -4.90 -8.58
CA TYR A 416 26.29 -6.04 -9.51
C TYR A 416 25.45 -5.80 -10.77
N MET A 417 24.19 -5.34 -10.59
CA MET A 417 23.30 -5.04 -11.70
C MET A 417 23.80 -3.84 -12.49
N GLY A 418 24.30 -2.81 -11.78
CA GLY A 418 24.66 -1.54 -12.38
C GLY A 418 23.50 -0.88 -13.13
N SER A 419 23.77 0.23 -13.81
CA SER A 419 22.74 0.90 -14.57
C SER A 419 22.27 0.08 -15.79
N ASP A 420 23.15 -0.70 -16.42
CA ASP A 420 22.83 -1.39 -17.65
C ASP A 420 21.97 -2.63 -17.40
N GLY A 421 22.23 -3.37 -16.30
CA GLY A 421 21.41 -4.51 -15.91
C GLY A 421 19.99 -4.10 -15.54
N TYR A 422 19.81 -3.00 -14.81
CA TYR A 422 18.47 -2.46 -14.53
C TYR A 422 17.78 -1.94 -15.80
N LEU A 423 18.51 -1.33 -16.73
CA LEU A 423 17.97 -0.88 -18.01
C LEU A 423 17.48 -2.07 -18.86
N SER A 424 18.27 -3.14 -18.98
CA SER A 424 17.87 -4.38 -19.68
C SER A 424 16.64 -5.00 -19.03
N SER A 425 16.67 -5.14 -17.70
CA SER A 425 15.55 -5.70 -16.94
C SER A 425 14.26 -4.89 -17.11
N CYS A 426 14.37 -3.56 -17.15
CA CYS A 426 13.24 -2.68 -17.43
C CYS A 426 12.63 -2.95 -18.81
N ARG A 427 13.45 -3.03 -19.86
CA ARG A 427 12.98 -3.36 -21.22
C ARG A 427 12.27 -4.70 -21.29
N GLU A 428 12.85 -5.74 -20.71
CA GLU A 428 12.31 -7.09 -20.75
C GLU A 428 11.00 -7.21 -19.97
N ILE A 429 10.97 -6.71 -18.73
CA ILE A 429 9.80 -6.85 -17.85
C ILE A 429 8.63 -6.01 -18.36
N VAL A 430 8.88 -4.77 -18.78
CA VAL A 430 7.82 -3.90 -19.30
C VAL A 430 7.39 -4.38 -20.69
N GLY A 431 8.31 -4.90 -21.50
CA GLY A 431 7.98 -5.57 -22.77
C GLY A 431 7.02 -6.74 -22.57
N ALA A 432 7.29 -7.61 -21.59
CA ALA A 432 6.41 -8.72 -21.22
C ALA A 432 5.02 -8.23 -20.75
N ALA A 433 4.98 -7.23 -19.87
CA ALA A 433 3.73 -6.65 -19.39
C ALA A 433 2.89 -6.05 -20.55
N ARG A 434 3.52 -5.30 -21.45
CA ARG A 434 2.83 -4.74 -22.62
C ARG A 434 2.39 -5.80 -23.61
N ALA A 435 3.18 -6.85 -23.83
CA ALA A 435 2.79 -7.97 -24.68
C ALA A 435 1.51 -8.65 -24.15
N ILE A 436 1.44 -8.90 -22.84
CA ILE A 436 0.22 -9.42 -22.18
C ILE A 436 -0.95 -8.45 -22.34
N ALA A 437 -0.75 -7.17 -21.99
CA ALA A 437 -1.81 -6.17 -22.04
C ALA A 437 -2.36 -5.93 -23.46
N ASN A 438 -1.47 -5.83 -24.46
CA ASN A 438 -1.85 -5.67 -25.86
C ASN A 438 -2.55 -6.93 -26.38
N THR A 439 -2.08 -8.13 -26.03
CA THR A 439 -2.75 -9.38 -26.43
C THR A 439 -4.15 -9.49 -25.86
N ILE A 440 -4.35 -9.12 -24.59
CA ILE A 440 -5.68 -9.06 -23.98
C ILE A 440 -6.56 -8.07 -24.75
N ALA A 441 -6.08 -6.83 -24.94
CA ALA A 441 -6.86 -5.77 -25.58
C ALA A 441 -7.21 -6.04 -27.06
N ASP A 442 -6.30 -6.68 -27.81
CA ASP A 442 -6.41 -6.82 -29.26
C ASP A 442 -6.95 -8.20 -29.68
N SER A 443 -6.89 -9.22 -28.80
CA SER A 443 -7.16 -10.62 -29.18
C SER A 443 -7.97 -11.45 -28.18
N ILE A 444 -8.42 -10.89 -27.05
CA ILE A 444 -9.26 -11.59 -26.06
C ILE A 444 -10.50 -10.75 -25.76
N PRO A 445 -11.58 -10.86 -26.56
CA PRO A 445 -12.74 -9.97 -26.49
C PRO A 445 -13.51 -10.05 -25.16
N GLU A 446 -13.38 -11.14 -24.40
CA GLU A 446 -14.00 -11.34 -23.09
C GLU A 446 -13.40 -10.49 -21.97
N LEU A 447 -12.21 -9.92 -22.17
CA LEU A 447 -11.44 -9.26 -21.13
C LEU A 447 -11.09 -7.82 -21.51
N ASP A 448 -11.06 -6.95 -20.51
CA ASP A 448 -10.60 -5.56 -20.63
C ASP A 448 -9.45 -5.29 -19.67
N VAL A 449 -8.39 -4.64 -20.15
CA VAL A 449 -7.32 -4.13 -19.29
C VAL A 449 -7.82 -2.90 -18.50
N LEU A 450 -7.55 -2.87 -17.20
CA LEU A 450 -7.92 -1.75 -16.34
C LEU A 450 -6.95 -0.56 -16.53
N GLY A 451 -7.42 0.47 -17.22
CA GLY A 451 -6.64 1.69 -17.44
C GLY A 451 -5.58 1.51 -18.51
N ASN A 452 -4.39 2.02 -18.24
CA ASN A 452 -3.28 2.10 -19.20
C ASN A 452 -1.94 2.04 -18.45
N PRO A 453 -1.59 0.88 -17.86
CA PRO A 453 -0.47 0.76 -16.93
C PRO A 453 0.88 0.89 -17.66
N PRO A 454 1.72 1.89 -17.36
CA PRO A 454 2.93 2.16 -18.14
C PRO A 454 4.13 1.25 -17.84
N ALA A 455 4.02 0.39 -16.82
CA ALA A 455 5.14 -0.33 -16.22
C ALA A 455 4.90 -1.86 -16.19
N SER A 456 5.14 -2.50 -15.06
CA SER A 456 5.27 -3.96 -14.94
C SER A 456 4.01 -4.71 -14.53
N VAL A 457 2.91 -4.01 -14.22
CA VAL A 457 1.69 -4.62 -13.68
C VAL A 457 0.54 -4.46 -14.66
N VAL A 458 -0.17 -5.56 -14.91
CA VAL A 458 -1.35 -5.59 -15.77
C VAL A 458 -2.51 -6.17 -14.99
N ALA A 459 -3.54 -5.36 -14.75
CA ALA A 459 -4.82 -5.83 -14.23
C ALA A 459 -5.86 -5.87 -15.33
N PHE A 460 -6.70 -6.89 -15.30
CA PHE A 460 -7.76 -7.08 -16.29
C PHE A 460 -9.04 -7.59 -15.62
N THR A 461 -10.17 -7.17 -16.19
CA THR A 461 -11.53 -7.50 -15.78
C THR A 461 -12.24 -8.24 -16.90
N SER A 462 -13.36 -8.88 -16.60
CA SER A 462 -14.26 -9.38 -17.64
C SER A 462 -15.08 -8.23 -18.24
N SER A 463 -15.19 -8.21 -19.56
CA SER A 463 -16.11 -7.39 -20.37
C SER A 463 -17.36 -8.19 -20.79
N ASP A 464 -17.28 -9.53 -20.76
CA ASP A 464 -18.39 -10.45 -21.05
C ASP A 464 -19.12 -10.84 -19.74
N PRO A 465 -20.41 -10.50 -19.58
CA PRO A 465 -21.21 -10.89 -18.41
C PRO A 465 -21.31 -12.40 -18.19
N ALA A 466 -21.07 -13.22 -19.22
CA ALA A 466 -21.04 -14.68 -19.11
C ALA A 466 -19.73 -15.22 -18.50
N VAL A 467 -18.71 -14.38 -18.34
CA VAL A 467 -17.40 -14.78 -17.79
C VAL A 467 -17.16 -14.06 -16.46
N ASN A 468 -17.02 -14.83 -15.38
CA ASN A 468 -16.64 -14.29 -14.08
C ASN A 468 -15.11 -14.25 -13.96
N ILE A 469 -14.54 -13.05 -13.87
CA ILE A 469 -13.09 -12.87 -13.80
C ILE A 469 -12.42 -13.56 -12.60
N LEU A 470 -13.13 -13.70 -11.47
CA LEU A 470 -12.59 -14.41 -10.31
C LEU A 470 -12.53 -15.92 -10.55
N GLU A 471 -13.45 -16.46 -11.35
CA GLU A 471 -13.39 -17.86 -11.78
C GLU A 471 -12.28 -18.10 -12.79
N VAL A 472 -12.01 -17.15 -13.68
CA VAL A 472 -10.82 -17.18 -14.54
C VAL A 472 -9.56 -17.22 -13.67
N GLY A 473 -9.49 -16.40 -12.61
CA GLY A 473 -8.39 -16.44 -11.63
C GLY A 473 -8.23 -17.81 -10.94
N ASP A 474 -9.33 -18.41 -10.50
CA ASP A 474 -9.32 -19.76 -9.90
C ASP A 474 -8.95 -20.86 -10.92
N ALA A 475 -9.36 -20.73 -12.19
CA ALA A 475 -8.98 -21.65 -13.27
C ALA A 475 -7.50 -21.50 -13.67
N MET A 476 -6.95 -20.29 -13.63
CA MET A 476 -5.51 -20.01 -13.74
C MET A 476 -4.73 -20.64 -12.57
N ALA A 477 -5.26 -20.59 -11.35
CA ALA A 477 -4.64 -21.22 -10.19
C ALA A 477 -4.54 -22.75 -10.32
N LYS A 478 -5.53 -23.42 -10.92
CA LYS A 478 -5.45 -24.85 -11.24
C LYS A 478 -4.32 -25.20 -12.22
N ARG A 479 -3.89 -24.23 -13.04
CA ARG A 479 -2.75 -24.34 -13.98
C ARG A 479 -1.42 -23.88 -13.35
N GLY A 480 -1.41 -23.62 -12.05
CA GLY A 480 -0.24 -23.21 -11.28
C GLY A 480 0.03 -21.70 -11.26
N TRP A 481 -0.86 -20.87 -11.82
CA TRP A 481 -0.71 -19.42 -11.78
C TRP A 481 -1.24 -18.81 -10.49
N HIS A 482 -0.39 -18.10 -9.77
CA HIS A 482 -0.77 -17.39 -8.56
C HIS A 482 -0.95 -15.89 -8.88
N LEU A 483 -2.14 -15.55 -9.38
CA LEU A 483 -2.54 -14.17 -9.67
C LEU A 483 -3.10 -13.50 -8.41
N ASN A 484 -3.02 -12.17 -8.36
CA ASN A 484 -3.67 -11.42 -7.28
C ASN A 484 -5.10 -11.06 -7.71
N ALA A 485 -6.08 -11.47 -6.91
CA ALA A 485 -7.45 -11.02 -7.07
C ALA A 485 -7.65 -9.62 -6.50
N LEU A 486 -8.54 -8.86 -7.12
CA LEU A 486 -8.82 -7.47 -6.83
C LEU A 486 -10.32 -7.23 -6.62
N SER A 487 -10.63 -6.12 -5.97
CA SER A 487 -12.02 -5.67 -5.77
C SER A 487 -12.17 -4.17 -6.09
N GLY A 488 -13.33 -3.79 -6.62
CA GLY A 488 -13.65 -2.41 -7.00
C GLY A 488 -12.99 -1.91 -8.30
N PRO A 489 -13.22 -2.56 -9.47
CA PRO A 489 -14.11 -3.69 -9.77
C PRO A 489 -13.46 -5.06 -9.49
N PRO A 490 -14.23 -6.17 -9.54
CA PRO A 490 -13.64 -7.52 -9.60
C PRO A 490 -12.65 -7.59 -10.76
N ALA A 491 -11.43 -8.05 -10.49
CA ALA A 491 -10.38 -8.19 -11.48
C ALA A 491 -9.31 -9.15 -10.95
N VAL A 492 -8.38 -9.53 -11.82
CA VAL A 492 -7.12 -10.17 -11.43
C VAL A 492 -5.96 -9.39 -12.03
N HIS A 493 -4.78 -9.46 -11.41
CA HIS A 493 -3.58 -8.90 -12.01
C HIS A 493 -2.39 -9.86 -12.01
N ILE A 494 -1.49 -9.57 -12.95
CA ILE A 494 -0.13 -10.09 -12.99
C ILE A 494 0.87 -8.93 -12.84
N ALA A 495 1.76 -9.02 -11.85
CA ALA A 495 2.94 -8.18 -11.73
C ALA A 495 4.13 -8.93 -12.35
N CYS A 496 4.52 -8.55 -13.56
CA CYS A 496 5.58 -9.20 -14.30
C CYS A 496 6.93 -8.99 -13.60
N THR A 497 7.73 -10.06 -13.57
CA THR A 497 9.11 -10.06 -13.04
C THR A 497 10.06 -10.70 -14.06
N LYS A 498 11.36 -10.81 -13.75
CA LYS A 498 12.32 -11.52 -14.63
C LYS A 498 11.89 -12.96 -14.92
N LEU A 499 11.20 -13.61 -13.97
CA LEU A 499 10.73 -14.98 -14.11
C LEU A 499 9.48 -15.11 -14.99
N THR A 500 8.70 -14.02 -15.13
CA THR A 500 7.51 -13.99 -16.01
C THR A 500 7.88 -13.82 -17.48
N VAL A 501 9.00 -13.14 -17.78
CA VAL A 501 9.44 -12.81 -19.16
C VAL A 501 9.42 -14.01 -20.11
N PRO A 502 9.99 -15.17 -19.78
CA PRO A 502 10.00 -16.32 -20.70
C PRO A 502 8.64 -17.03 -20.85
N LEU A 503 7.60 -16.62 -20.11
CA LEU A 503 6.32 -17.33 -20.00
C LEU A 503 5.14 -16.54 -20.53
N VAL A 504 5.37 -15.44 -21.24
CA VAL A 504 4.29 -14.60 -21.80
C VAL A 504 3.34 -15.41 -22.68
N ASP A 505 3.87 -16.21 -23.60
CA ASP A 505 3.04 -17.01 -24.51
C ASP A 505 2.27 -18.11 -23.76
N THR A 506 2.92 -18.77 -22.80
CA THR A 506 2.27 -19.76 -21.93
C THR A 506 1.18 -19.12 -21.07
N PHE A 507 1.41 -17.92 -20.55
CA PHE A 507 0.39 -17.17 -19.79
C PHE A 507 -0.84 -16.90 -20.64
N VAL A 508 -0.64 -16.41 -21.87
CA VAL A 508 -1.73 -16.12 -22.81
C VAL A 508 -2.51 -17.39 -23.19
N ALA A 509 -1.82 -18.49 -23.46
CA ALA A 509 -2.46 -19.77 -23.76
C ALA A 509 -3.29 -20.27 -22.57
N ASP A 510 -2.69 -20.35 -21.37
CA ASP A 510 -3.36 -20.77 -20.15
C ASP A 510 -4.56 -19.85 -19.81
N LEU A 511 -4.45 -18.55 -20.09
CA LEU A 511 -5.52 -17.56 -19.88
C LEU A 511 -6.72 -17.81 -20.79
N ARG A 512 -6.50 -18.15 -22.07
CA ARG A 512 -7.59 -18.50 -23.00
C ARG A 512 -8.33 -19.73 -22.52
N ASP A 513 -7.62 -20.78 -22.16
CA ASP A 513 -8.22 -22.01 -21.63
C ASP A 513 -8.98 -21.75 -20.32
N ALA A 514 -8.46 -20.88 -19.45
CA ALA A 514 -9.11 -20.50 -18.21
C ALA A 514 -10.43 -19.72 -18.42
N ILE A 515 -10.52 -18.92 -19.48
CA ILE A 515 -11.76 -18.24 -19.88
C ILE A 515 -12.80 -19.26 -20.36
N GLU A 516 -12.40 -20.23 -21.18
CA GLU A 516 -13.27 -21.31 -21.64
C GLU A 516 -13.82 -22.14 -20.47
N ASP A 517 -12.96 -22.52 -19.52
CA ASP A 517 -13.35 -23.24 -18.30
C ASP A 517 -14.38 -22.43 -17.48
N ALA A 518 -14.12 -21.14 -17.26
CA ALA A 518 -15.01 -20.27 -16.50
C ALA A 518 -16.37 -20.08 -17.19
N ARG A 519 -16.39 -20.06 -18.52
CA ARG A 519 -17.63 -19.96 -19.32
C ARG A 519 -18.42 -21.27 -19.29
N ALA A 520 -17.75 -22.42 -19.42
CA ALA A 520 -18.39 -23.73 -19.57
C ALA A 520 -18.89 -24.33 -18.25
N ALA A 521 -18.21 -24.06 -17.13
CA ALA A 521 -18.51 -24.68 -15.84
C ALA A 521 -18.33 -23.71 -14.66
N PRO A 522 -19.16 -22.65 -14.55
CA PRO A 522 -19.06 -21.70 -13.44
C PRO A 522 -19.33 -22.41 -12.12
N SER A 523 -18.33 -22.42 -11.24
CA SER A 523 -18.36 -23.23 -10.01
C SER A 523 -19.04 -22.51 -8.84
N GLY A 524 -18.97 -21.17 -8.81
CA GLY A 524 -19.36 -20.33 -7.68
C GLY A 524 -18.58 -20.62 -6.39
N LYS A 525 -17.52 -21.43 -6.43
CA LYS A 525 -16.91 -22.08 -5.25
C LYS A 525 -15.39 -21.96 -5.16
N GLY A 526 -14.74 -21.24 -6.07
CA GLY A 526 -13.29 -21.05 -6.03
C GLY A 526 -12.83 -20.13 -4.87
N THR A 527 -11.52 -20.15 -4.56
CA THR A 527 -10.99 -19.43 -3.39
C THR A 527 -11.11 -17.92 -3.59
N MET A 528 -10.82 -17.44 -4.80
CA MET A 528 -10.98 -16.02 -5.14
C MET A 528 -12.45 -15.62 -5.14
N VAL A 529 -13.32 -16.43 -5.74
CA VAL A 529 -14.77 -16.18 -5.73
C VAL A 529 -15.34 -16.10 -4.32
N ALA A 530 -14.96 -17.04 -3.44
CA ALA A 530 -15.47 -17.08 -2.08
C ALA A 530 -15.01 -15.86 -1.27
N LEU A 531 -13.70 -15.57 -1.25
CA LEU A 531 -13.15 -14.50 -0.41
C LEU A 531 -13.64 -13.11 -0.83
N TYR A 532 -13.62 -12.83 -2.13
CA TYR A 532 -13.97 -11.51 -2.66
C TYR A 532 -15.49 -11.33 -2.88
N GLY A 533 -16.23 -12.41 -3.13
CA GLY A 533 -17.69 -12.39 -3.16
C GLY A 533 -18.32 -12.13 -1.79
N LEU A 534 -17.78 -12.74 -0.72
CA LEU A 534 -18.25 -12.52 0.66
C LEU A 534 -18.13 -11.05 1.09
N GLY A 535 -17.00 -10.40 0.79
CA GLY A 535 -16.74 -9.01 1.16
C GLY A 535 -17.69 -7.98 0.55
N GLN A 536 -18.33 -8.30 -0.58
CA GLN A 536 -19.25 -7.41 -1.30
C GLN A 536 -20.74 -7.75 -1.10
N SER A 537 -21.04 -8.91 -0.49
CA SER A 537 -22.39 -9.46 -0.41
C SER A 537 -23.36 -8.72 0.53
N SER A 538 -22.86 -7.93 1.48
CA SER A 538 -23.70 -7.18 2.43
C SER A 538 -22.96 -6.02 3.10
N ALA A 539 -23.70 -5.11 3.75
CA ALA A 539 -23.11 -4.00 4.50
C ALA A 539 -22.32 -4.42 5.76
N VAL A 540 -22.44 -5.68 6.20
CA VAL A 540 -21.61 -6.27 7.28
C VAL A 540 -20.48 -7.17 6.76
N GLY A 541 -20.46 -7.44 5.45
CA GLY A 541 -19.41 -8.23 4.78
C GLY A 541 -17.98 -7.80 5.16
N PRO A 542 -17.65 -6.49 5.17
CA PRO A 542 -16.32 -6.03 5.59
C PRO A 542 -15.94 -6.39 7.04
N SER A 543 -16.90 -6.35 7.98
CA SER A 543 -16.66 -6.74 9.36
C SER A 543 -16.38 -8.24 9.48
N MET A 544 -17.13 -9.07 8.74
CA MET A 544 -16.90 -10.52 8.69
C MET A 544 -15.56 -10.87 8.04
N VAL A 545 -15.20 -10.19 6.93
CA VAL A 545 -13.89 -10.35 6.29
C VAL A 545 -12.77 -9.95 7.26
N THR A 546 -12.97 -8.93 8.09
CA THR A 546 -11.98 -8.53 9.11
C THR A 546 -11.75 -9.64 10.13
N GLU A 547 -12.82 -10.28 10.62
CA GLU A 547 -12.73 -11.39 11.57
C GLU A 547 -12.09 -12.64 10.94
N LEU A 548 -12.44 -12.97 9.69
CA LEU A 548 -11.81 -14.04 8.94
C LEU A 548 -10.32 -13.77 8.68
N ALA A 549 -9.96 -12.54 8.33
CA ALA A 549 -8.57 -12.14 8.15
C ALA A 549 -7.78 -12.23 9.46
N ALA A 550 -8.38 -11.84 10.59
CA ALA A 550 -7.75 -12.02 11.90
C ALA A 550 -7.55 -13.51 12.22
N THR A 551 -8.56 -14.35 11.96
CA THR A 551 -8.47 -15.81 12.15
C THR A 551 -7.39 -16.43 11.28
N PHE A 552 -7.26 -15.98 10.02
CA PHE A 552 -6.18 -16.38 9.13
C PHE A 552 -4.81 -16.02 9.73
N ILE A 553 -4.65 -14.79 10.22
CA ILE A 553 -3.39 -14.35 10.86
C ILE A 553 -3.09 -15.18 12.10
N ASP A 554 -4.08 -15.46 12.97
CA ASP A 554 -3.90 -16.29 14.16
C ASP A 554 -3.44 -17.71 13.78
N THR A 555 -3.96 -18.24 12.67
CA THR A 555 -3.60 -19.57 12.16
C THR A 555 -2.15 -19.65 11.69
N LEU A 556 -1.58 -18.56 11.15
CA LEU A 556 -0.17 -18.52 10.73
C LEU A 556 0.81 -18.76 11.89
N TYR A 557 0.37 -18.58 13.14
CA TYR A 557 1.17 -18.81 14.35
C TYR A 557 0.79 -20.09 15.09
N LYS A 558 -0.03 -20.97 14.48
CA LYS A 558 -0.37 -22.28 15.03
C LYS A 558 0.67 -23.30 14.59
N ALA A 559 1.38 -23.87 15.56
CA ALA A 559 2.45 -24.85 15.35
C ALA A 559 1.97 -26.30 15.51
#